data_AF-A0A967SA26-F1
#
_entry.id   AF-A0A967SA26-F1
#
_cell.length_a   1.000
_cell.length_b   1.000
_cell.length_c   1.000
_cell.angle_alpha   90.00
_cell.angle_beta   90.00
_cell.angle_gamma   90.00
#
_symmetry.space_group_name_H-M   'P 1'
#
loop_
_entity.id
_entity.type
_entity.pdbx_description
1 polymer ?
#
loop_
_entity_poly.entity_id
_entity_poly.type
_entity_poly.pdbx_seq_one_letter_code
_entity_poly.pdbx_strand_id
1 'polypeptide(L)' 'MIPSAFVQLDELPLTPNGKVDRRALPEPEAVRREVVAPRTEMERTIAGIWRKVLQVGEISLEDNFFD' A
#
# COMPACT_ATOMS: atom_id res chain seq x y z
N MET A 1 -9.15 11.75 3.94
CA MET A 1 -9.53 10.78 2.89
C MET A 1 -8.27 10.51 2.07
N ILE A 2 -7.79 9.26 2.04
CA ILE A 2 -6.56 8.84 1.33
C ILE A 2 -6.94 7.69 0.38
N PRO A 3 -6.59 7.74 -0.92
CA PRO A 3 -6.85 6.64 -1.85
C PRO A 3 -6.09 5.37 -1.48
N SER A 4 -6.73 4.22 -1.60
CA SER A 4 -6.11 2.91 -1.32
C SER A 4 -5.29 2.37 -2.49
N ALA A 5 -5.44 2.92 -3.69
CA ALA A 5 -4.70 2.50 -4.88
C ALA A 5 -4.53 3.66 -5.87
N PHE A 6 -3.45 3.58 -6.66
CA PHE A 6 -3.18 4.47 -7.79
C PHE A 6 -2.85 3.61 -9.00
N VAL A 7 -3.47 3.90 -10.14
CA VAL A 7 -3.22 3.22 -11.41
C VAL A 7 -2.78 4.26 -12.42
N GLN A 8 -1.59 4.08 -12.98
CA GLN A 8 -1.07 4.96 -14.02
C GLN A 8 -1.74 4.62 -15.36
N LEU A 9 -2.21 5.65 -16.05
CA LEU A 9 -2.79 5.56 -17.40
C LEU A 9 -2.04 6.53 -18.30
N ASP A 10 -1.74 6.10 -19.53
CA ASP A 10 -1.19 6.99 -20.55
C ASP A 10 -2.26 7.99 -21.03
N GLU A 11 -3.52 7.55 -21.12
CA GLU A 11 -4.66 8.39 -21.49
C GLU A 11 -5.93 7.98 -20.71
N LEU A 12 -6.82 8.94 -20.45
CA LEU A 12 -8.11 8.67 -19.85
C LEU A 12 -9.08 8.09 -20.90
N PRO A 13 -9.76 6.97 -20.64
CA PRO A 13 -10.78 6.47 -21.55
C PRO A 13 -11.94 7.47 -21.60
N LEU A 14 -12.35 7.85 -22.81
CA LEU A 14 -13.45 8.77 -23.05
C LEU A 14 -14.61 8.06 -23.76
N THR A 15 -15.82 8.44 -23.38
CA THR A 15 -17.05 8.15 -24.13
C THR A 15 -17.03 8.88 -25.50
N PRO A 16 -17.88 8.50 -26.48
CA PRO A 16 -17.98 9.20 -27.76
C PRO A 16 -18.25 10.71 -27.65
N ASN A 17 -18.84 11.15 -26.54
CA ASN A 17 -19.14 12.57 -26.25
C ASN A 17 -18.00 13.28 -25.49
N GLY A 18 -16.82 12.67 -25.36
CA GLY A 18 -15.63 13.26 -24.75
C GLY A 18 -15.61 13.29 -23.22
N LYS A 19 -16.58 12.67 -22.54
CA LYS A 19 -16.57 12.53 -21.06
C LYS A 19 -15.76 11.29 -20.65
N VAL A 20 -15.12 11.32 -19.49
CA VAL A 20 -14.42 10.14 -18.93
C VAL A 20 -15.37 8.97 -18.78
N ASP A 21 -15.02 7.84 -19.38
CA ASP A 21 -15.70 6.56 -19.22
C ASP A 21 -15.14 5.80 -18.02
N ARG A 22 -15.78 6.00 -16.86
CA ARG A 22 -15.38 5.35 -15.61
C ARG A 22 -15.50 3.82 -15.65
N ARG A 23 -16.34 3.25 -16.52
CA ARG A 23 -16.52 1.80 -16.63
C ARG A 23 -15.39 1.14 -17.39
N ALA A 24 -14.70 1.91 -18.23
CA ALA A 24 -13.55 1.45 -18.99
C ALA A 24 -12.23 1.64 -18.22
N LEU A 25 -12.25 2.22 -17.02
CA LEU A 25 -11.06 2.29 -16.17
C LEU A 25 -10.66 0.89 -15.72
N PRO A 26 -9.36 0.54 -15.77
CA PRO A 26 -8.89 -0.75 -15.28
C PRO A 26 -9.09 -0.87 -13.77
N GLU A 27 -9.34 -2.10 -13.32
CA GLU A 27 -9.36 -2.39 -11.89
C GLU A 27 -7.92 -2.35 -11.34
N PRO A 28 -7.69 -1.73 -10.17
CA PRO A 28 -6.38 -1.80 -9.51
C PRO A 28 -6.03 -3.24 -9.16
N GLU A 29 -4.79 -3.65 -9.41
CA GLU A 29 -4.31 -4.95 -8.95
C GLU A 29 -4.32 -5.03 -7.42
N ALA A 30 -4.82 -6.14 -6.89
CA ALA A 30 -4.78 -6.40 -5.46
C ALA A 30 -3.34 -6.73 -5.04
N VAL A 31 -2.64 -5.74 -4.50
CA VAL A 31 -1.30 -5.95 -3.94
C VAL A 31 -1.44 -6.77 -2.66
N ARG A 32 -0.95 -8.01 -2.67
CA ARG A 32 -0.74 -8.76 -1.43
C ARG A 32 0.43 -8.11 -0.70
N ARG A 33 0.22 -7.69 0.55
CA ARG A 33 1.30 -7.17 1.39
C ARG A 33 2.32 -8.28 1.59
N GLU A 34 3.51 -8.08 1.04
CA GLU A 34 4.66 -8.94 1.33
C GLU A 34 5.27 -8.53 2.68
N VAL A 35 5.82 -9.49 3.40
CA VAL A 35 6.56 -9.19 4.63
C VAL A 35 7.90 -8.58 4.24
N VAL A 36 8.08 -7.30 4.52
CA VAL A 36 9.31 -6.56 4.25
C VAL A 36 10.17 -6.55 5.50
N ALA A 37 11.30 -7.26 5.46
CA ALA A 37 12.23 -7.31 6.59
C ALA A 37 12.96 -5.96 6.82
N PRO A 38 13.24 -5.58 8.07
CA PRO A 38 14.07 -4.42 8.40
C PRO A 38 15.50 -4.54 7.80
N ARG A 39 15.91 -3.55 7.03
CA ARG A 39 17.17 -3.53 6.26
C ARG A 39 18.29 -2.82 7.02
N THR A 40 17.97 -1.75 7.75
CA THR A 40 18.94 -0.93 8.49
C THR A 40 18.93 -1.22 10.00
N GLU A 41 19.99 -0.83 10.70
CA GLU A 41 20.06 -0.93 12.18
C GLU A 41 18.95 -0.13 12.87
N MET A 42 18.60 1.04 12.31
CA MET A 42 17.50 1.86 12.83
C MET A 42 16.17 1.13 12.70
N GLU A 43 15.86 0.60 11.52
CA GLU A 43 14.63 -0.16 11.27
C GLU A 43 14.55 -1.39 12.20
N ARG A 44 15.66 -2.13 12.38
CA ARG A 44 15.72 -3.27 13.32
C ARG A 44 15.45 -2.86 14.75
N THR A 45 15.98 -1.72 15.18
CA THR A 45 15.77 -1.17 16.53
C THR A 45 14.31 -0.82 16.76
N ILE A 46 13.68 -0.11 15.82
CA ILE A 46 12.27 0.27 15.89
C ILE A 46 11.36 -0.96 15.87
N ALA A 47 11.58 -1.91 14.96
CA ALA A 47 10.83 -3.17 14.91
C ALA A 47 10.98 -3.99 16.20
N GLY A 48 12.15 -3.96 16.85
CA GLY A 48 12.36 -4.55 18.16
C GLY A 48 11.55 -3.87 19.27
N ILE A 49 11.44 -2.54 19.25
CA ILE A 49 10.61 -1.78 20.20
C ILE A 49 9.13 -2.14 19.99
N TRP A 50 8.65 -2.13 18.74
CA TRP A 50 7.27 -2.44 18.44
C TRP A 50 6.87 -3.84 18.88
N ARG A 51 7.71 -4.85 18.63
CA ARG A 51 7.45 -6.22 19.11
C ARG A 51 7.29 -6.29 20.63
N LYS A 52 8.09 -5.53 21.37
CA LYS A 52 7.99 -5.47 22.84
C LYS A 52 6.72 -4.77 23.32
N VAL A 53 6.34 -3.67 22.66
CA VAL A 53 5.17 -2.86 23.05
C VAL A 53 3.85 -3.54 22.66
N LEU A 54 3.77 -4.07 21.44
CA LEU A 54 2.57 -4.69 20.88
C LEU A 54 2.44 -6.18 21.21
N GLN A 55 3.49 -6.81 21.75
CA GLN A 55 3.54 -8.24 22.08
C GLN A 55 3.25 -9.17 20.87
N VAL A 56 3.73 -8.77 19.69
CA VAL A 56 3.60 -9.54 18.43
C VAL A 56 4.92 -10.19 18.01
N GLY A 57 4.84 -11.27 17.24
CA GLY A 57 6.00 -12.08 16.83
C GLY A 57 6.83 -11.45 15.70
N GLU A 58 6.21 -11.25 14.53
CA GLU A 58 6.85 -10.65 13.36
C GLU A 58 6.17 -9.32 13.01
N ILE A 59 6.98 -8.36 12.57
CA ILE A 59 6.54 -7.03 12.11
C ILE A 59 7.23 -6.78 10.77
N SER A 60 6.42 -6.50 9.74
CA SER A 60 6.85 -5.99 8.45
C SER A 60 7.16 -4.50 8.56
N LEU A 61 8.13 -4.02 7.79
CA LEU A 61 8.49 -2.60 7.73
C LEU A 61 7.33 -1.72 7.24
N GLU A 62 6.43 -2.27 6.45
CA GLU A 62 5.26 -1.57 5.92
C GLU A 62 4.01 -1.71 6.80
N ASP A 63 4.14 -2.38 7.95
CA ASP A 63 3.04 -2.46 8.91
C ASP A 63 2.77 -1.10 9.56
N ASN A 64 1.49 -0.84 9.81
CA ASN A 64 1.05 0.32 10.54
C ASN A 64 0.96 -0.04 12.02
N PHE A 65 1.53 0.80 12.89
CA PHE A 65 1.50 0.60 14.34
C PHE A 65 0.08 0.53 14.93
N PHE A 66 -0.88 1.20 14.29
CA PHE A 66 -2.22 1.43 14.82
C PHE A 66 -3.32 0.59 14.19
N ASP A 67 -3.02 -0.14 13.11
CA ASP A 67 -3.96 -1.05 12.45
C ASP A 67 -3.85 -2.46 13.04
#